data_AF-A0A969ELZ4-F1
#
_entry.id   AF-A0A969ELZ4-F1
#
_cell.length_a   1.000
_cell.length_b   1.000
_cell.length_c   1.000
_cell.angle_alpha   90.00
_cell.angle_beta   90.00
_cell.angle_gamma   90.00
#
_symmetry.space_group_name_H-M   'P 1'
#
loop_
_entity.id
_entity.type
_entity.pdbx_description
1 polymer ?
#
loop_
_entity_poly.entity_id
_entity_poly.type
_entity_poly.pdbx_seq_one_letter_code
_entity_poly.pdbx_strand_id
1 'polypeptide(L)'
;MELQKLAGLAPSPAIESEKNTLLNLRMSTFTNNAPSVVYSEFTSFYCRALNSSRNFMYMSPELATAMRTNILSEVQTALIEYEANTPYWFVSRFEGVFGEGVITPFYDYHTIFQAKALILQEPYNKLVNYLDVPAVPIGDLYYIQNLITLIEMGSP
;
A
#
# COMPACT_ATOMS: atom_id res chain seq x y z
N MET A 1 6.80 0.56 17.98
CA MET A 1 6.62 0.40 19.45
C MET A 1 5.46 1.23 19.98
N GLU A 2 4.79 2.00 19.13
CA GLU A 2 3.69 2.85 19.56
C GLU A 2 2.49 2.05 20.05
N LEU A 3 2.25 0.85 19.51
CA LEU A 3 1.23 -0.06 20.05
C LEU A 3 1.54 -0.55 21.48
N GLN A 4 2.80 -0.88 21.81
CA GLN A 4 3.14 -1.29 23.19
C GLN A 4 3.01 -0.10 24.15
N LYS A 5 3.45 1.08 23.72
CA LYS A 5 3.32 2.33 24.47
C LYS A 5 1.86 2.71 24.70
N LEU A 6 1.01 2.62 23.67
CA LEU A 6 -0.43 2.85 23.75
C LEU A 6 -1.13 1.82 24.65
N ALA A 7 -0.63 0.58 24.68
CA ALA A 7 -1.11 -0.48 25.57
C ALA A 7 -0.57 -0.37 27.01
N GLY A 8 0.26 0.64 27.33
CA GLY A 8 0.88 0.79 28.65
C GLY A 8 1.92 -0.28 28.99
N LEU A 9 2.41 -1.02 28.00
CA LEU A 9 3.42 -2.06 28.16
C LEU A 9 4.83 -1.49 27.98
N ALA A 10 5.77 -2.00 28.76
CA ALA A 10 7.17 -1.68 28.57
C ALA A 10 7.67 -2.22 27.21
N PRO A 11 8.48 -1.43 26.48
CA PRO A 11 9.28 -1.90 25.34
C PRO A 11 9.94 -3.26 25.57
N SER A 12 9.68 -4.23 24.69
CA SER A 12 10.39 -5.52 24.71
C SER A 12 11.55 -5.48 23.73
N PRO A 13 12.82 -5.66 24.16
CA PRO A 13 13.96 -5.70 23.26
C PRO A 13 13.84 -6.79 22.18
N ALA A 14 13.26 -7.94 22.52
CA ALA A 14 13.06 -9.03 21.57
C ALA A 14 12.06 -8.66 20.47
N ILE A 15 10.96 -7.98 20.81
CA ILE A 15 9.95 -7.52 19.84
C ILE A 15 10.53 -6.43 18.94
N GLU A 16 11.33 -5.51 19.49
CA GLU A 16 11.97 -4.49 18.67
C GLU A 16 13.00 -5.07 17.71
N SER A 17 13.78 -6.07 18.16
CA SER A 17 14.71 -6.80 17.28
C SER A 17 13.96 -7.50 16.14
N GLU A 18 12.86 -8.21 16.45
CA GLU A 18 12.07 -8.92 15.45
C GLU A 18 11.41 -7.94 14.45
N LYS A 19 10.84 -6.84 14.96
CA LYS A 19 10.30 -5.77 14.11
C LYS A 19 11.36 -5.26 13.13
N ASN A 20 12.57 -4.98 13.61
CA ASN A 20 13.65 -4.48 12.74
C ASN A 20 14.07 -5.53 11.70
N THR A 21 14.09 -6.82 12.06
CA THR A 21 14.29 -7.92 11.11
C THR A 21 13.22 -7.93 10.03
N LEU A 22 11.94 -7.81 10.40
CA LEU A 22 10.81 -7.83 9.46
C LEU A 22 10.80 -6.58 8.56
N LEU A 23 11.11 -5.41 9.09
CA LEU A 23 11.26 -4.18 8.30
C LEU A 23 12.38 -4.33 7.27
N ASN A 24 13.54 -4.83 7.69
CA ASN A 24 14.67 -5.08 6.80
C ASN A 24 14.34 -6.15 5.74
N LEU A 25 13.61 -7.20 6.12
CA LEU A 25 13.14 -8.21 5.17
C LEU A 25 12.23 -7.58 4.10
N ARG A 26 11.27 -6.75 4.50
CA ARG A 26 10.37 -6.06 3.55
C ARG A 26 11.13 -5.15 2.59
N MET A 27 12.12 -4.41 3.08
CA MET A 27 12.91 -3.51 2.23
C MET A 27 13.86 -4.27 1.31
N SER A 28 14.57 -5.28 1.84
CA SER A 28 15.54 -6.07 1.05
C SER A 28 14.90 -6.98 0.00
N THR A 29 13.63 -7.33 0.17
CA THR A 29 12.85 -8.13 -0.80
C THR A 29 11.95 -7.28 -1.68
N PHE A 30 11.98 -5.95 -1.53
CA PHE A 30 11.16 -5.05 -2.33
C PHE A 30 11.54 -5.15 -3.82
N THR A 31 10.54 -5.39 -4.66
CA THR A 31 10.72 -5.35 -6.11
C THR A 31 9.40 -5.00 -6.81
N ASN A 32 9.48 -4.18 -7.84
CA ASN A 32 8.38 -3.89 -8.76
C ASN A 32 8.10 -5.06 -9.72
N ASN A 33 9.08 -5.95 -9.94
CA ASN A 33 8.90 -7.15 -10.76
C ASN A 33 7.90 -8.12 -10.14
N ALA A 34 6.95 -8.61 -10.95
CA ALA A 34 6.06 -9.65 -10.49
C ALA A 34 6.84 -10.96 -10.22
N PRO A 35 6.51 -11.72 -9.16
CA PRO A 35 7.18 -12.98 -8.85
C PRO A 35 7.12 -13.95 -10.03
N SER A 36 8.22 -14.61 -10.39
CA SER A 36 8.28 -15.49 -11.58
C SER A 36 7.18 -16.56 -11.60
N VAL A 37 6.79 -17.04 -10.42
CA VAL A 37 5.73 -18.04 -10.21
C VAL A 37 4.39 -17.65 -10.85
N VAL A 38 4.07 -16.35 -10.92
CA VAL A 38 2.80 -15.88 -11.50
C VAL A 38 2.76 -15.97 -13.03
N TYR A 39 3.90 -16.28 -13.66
CA TYR A 39 4.01 -16.51 -15.10
C TYR A 39 4.11 -18.00 -15.45
N SER A 40 4.59 -18.83 -14.53
CA SER A 40 4.87 -20.26 -14.78
C SER A 40 3.79 -21.21 -14.26
N GLU A 41 2.99 -20.79 -13.28
CA GLU A 41 2.01 -21.66 -12.63
C GLU A 41 0.57 -21.21 -12.87
N PHE A 42 -0.26 -22.12 -13.38
CA PHE A 42 -1.68 -21.85 -13.65
C PHE A 42 -2.45 -21.40 -12.39
N THR A 43 -2.13 -21.99 -11.23
CA THR A 43 -2.75 -21.65 -9.94
C THR A 43 -2.41 -20.25 -9.46
N SER A 44 -1.26 -19.71 -9.88
CA SER A 44 -0.74 -18.40 -9.46
C SER A 44 -0.98 -17.31 -10.50
N PHE A 45 -1.51 -17.66 -11.68
CA PHE A 45 -1.73 -16.75 -12.80
C PHE A 45 -2.59 -15.54 -12.40
N TYR A 46 -3.66 -15.76 -11.64
CA TYR A 46 -4.56 -14.69 -11.19
C TYR A 46 -4.01 -13.83 -10.06
N CYS A 47 -2.91 -14.23 -9.41
CA CYS A 47 -2.23 -13.38 -8.43
C CYS A 47 -1.65 -12.10 -9.07
N ARG A 48 -1.52 -12.05 -10.39
CA ARG A 48 -1.13 -10.83 -11.14
C ARG A 48 -2.11 -9.67 -10.96
N ALA A 49 -3.35 -9.94 -10.57
CA ALA A 49 -4.32 -8.91 -10.18
C ALA A 49 -3.87 -8.10 -8.96
N LEU A 50 -2.84 -8.55 -8.22
CA LEU A 50 -2.28 -7.88 -7.05
C LEU A 50 -0.94 -7.21 -7.33
N ASN A 51 -0.52 -7.11 -8.60
CA ASN A 51 0.83 -6.63 -8.91
C ASN A 51 1.09 -5.19 -8.46
N SER A 52 0.08 -4.34 -8.52
CA SER A 52 0.16 -2.93 -8.13
C SER A 52 0.00 -2.73 -6.61
N SER A 53 -0.58 -3.69 -5.91
CA SER A 53 -0.90 -3.59 -4.48
C SER A 53 0.02 -4.37 -3.55
N ARG A 54 0.59 -5.50 -3.99
CA ARG A 54 1.30 -6.47 -3.13
C ARG A 54 2.38 -5.85 -2.22
N ASN A 55 3.10 -4.84 -2.71
CA ASN A 55 4.21 -4.23 -2.00
C ASN A 55 3.76 -3.36 -0.82
N PHE A 56 2.53 -2.87 -0.86
CA PHE A 56 1.99 -1.95 0.16
C PHE A 56 0.75 -2.52 0.88
N MET A 57 0.41 -3.79 0.66
CA MET A 57 -0.54 -4.50 1.51
C MET A 57 -0.06 -4.52 2.97
N TYR A 58 -0.99 -4.31 3.89
CA TYR A 58 -0.75 -4.25 5.33
C TYR A 58 0.27 -3.19 5.76
N MET A 59 0.29 -2.04 5.06
CA MET A 59 1.15 -0.92 5.39
C MET A 59 0.90 -0.43 6.83
N SER A 60 1.99 -0.15 7.57
CA SER A 60 1.95 0.54 8.86
C SER A 60 2.79 1.83 8.80
N PRO A 61 2.56 2.80 9.71
CA PRO A 61 3.37 4.01 9.77
C PRO A 61 4.87 3.74 9.95
N GLU A 62 5.26 2.74 10.74
CA GLU A 62 6.66 2.37 10.93
C GLU A 62 7.28 1.79 9.65
N LEU A 63 6.54 0.94 8.92
CA LEU A 63 7.01 0.41 7.65
C LEU A 63 7.16 1.53 6.61
N ALA A 64 6.18 2.42 6.52
CA ALA A 64 6.25 3.54 5.60
C ALA A 64 7.45 4.47 5.89
N THR A 65 7.69 4.76 7.18
CA THR A 65 8.85 5.55 7.62
C THR A 65 10.16 4.87 7.24
N ALA A 66 10.27 3.55 7.46
CA ALA A 66 11.44 2.78 7.10
C ALA A 66 11.68 2.78 5.58
N MET A 67 10.63 2.56 4.77
CA MET A 67 10.72 2.57 3.31
C MET A 67 11.10 3.94 2.77
N ARG A 68 10.50 5.03 3.29
CA ARG A 68 10.86 6.40 2.91
C ARG A 68 12.32 6.73 3.26
N THR A 69 12.82 6.22 4.39
CA THR A 69 14.20 6.52 4.82
C THR A 69 15.23 5.78 3.99
N ASN A 70 14.95 4.52 3.62
CA ASN A 70 15.98 3.62 3.08
C ASN A 70 15.83 3.29 1.59
N ILE A 71 14.60 3.29 1.05
CA ILE A 71 14.30 2.82 -0.32
C ILE A 71 13.29 3.72 -1.05
N LEU A 72 13.31 5.03 -0.79
CA LEU A 72 12.34 5.96 -1.36
C LEU A 72 12.37 5.97 -2.89
N SER A 73 13.55 5.93 -3.49
CA SER A 73 13.74 5.92 -4.95
C SER A 73 13.08 4.71 -5.61
N GLU A 74 13.19 3.55 -4.97
CA GLU A 74 12.64 2.28 -5.43
C GLU A 74 11.11 2.30 -5.33
N VAL A 75 10.58 2.85 -4.24
CA VAL A 75 9.13 3.04 -4.08
C VAL A 75 8.58 4.02 -5.11
N GLN A 76 9.26 5.14 -5.35
CA GLN A 76 8.87 6.12 -6.38
C GLN A 76 8.83 5.48 -7.77
N THR A 77 9.87 4.71 -8.10
CA THR A 77 9.95 3.97 -9.38
C THR A 77 8.79 2.99 -9.52
N ALA A 78 8.50 2.21 -8.47
CA ALA A 78 7.39 1.25 -8.48
C ALA A 78 6.03 1.95 -8.65
N LEU A 79 5.78 3.06 -7.94
CA LEU A 79 4.51 3.79 -8.05
C LEU A 79 4.31 4.42 -9.44
N ILE A 80 5.38 4.95 -10.06
CA ILE A 80 5.31 5.45 -11.44
C ILE A 80 4.88 4.33 -12.40
N GLU A 81 5.46 3.14 -12.24
CA GLU A 81 5.08 1.97 -13.04
C GLU A 81 3.64 1.51 -12.76
N TYR A 82 3.22 1.51 -11.50
CA TYR A 82 1.86 1.13 -11.13
C TYR A 82 0.81 2.11 -11.66
N GLU A 83 1.10 3.41 -11.66
CA GLU A 83 0.24 4.41 -12.28
C GLU A 83 0.17 4.26 -13.80
N ALA A 84 1.27 3.87 -14.45
CA ALA A 84 1.27 3.60 -15.89
C ALA A 84 0.44 2.34 -16.25
N ASN A 85 0.54 1.29 -15.44
CA ASN A 85 -0.16 0.02 -15.68
C ASN A 85 -1.59 -0.02 -15.15
N THR A 86 -1.88 0.77 -14.11
CA THR A 86 -3.18 0.82 -13.40
C THR A 86 -3.62 2.28 -13.22
N PRO A 87 -3.79 3.06 -14.30
CA PRO A 87 -4.05 4.51 -14.20
C PRO A 87 -5.38 4.84 -13.49
N TYR A 88 -6.29 3.88 -13.41
CA TYR A 88 -7.59 4.00 -12.77
C TYR A 88 -7.68 3.17 -11.49
N TRP A 89 -6.58 3.07 -10.73
CA TRP A 89 -6.50 2.34 -9.46
C TRP A 89 -7.56 2.76 -8.41
N PHE A 90 -8.16 3.94 -8.58
CA PHE A 90 -9.21 4.50 -7.74
C PHE A 90 -10.63 4.35 -8.31
N VAL A 91 -10.81 3.78 -9.51
CA VAL A 91 -12.12 3.65 -10.18
C VAL A 91 -12.67 2.24 -9.98
N SER A 92 -13.93 2.11 -9.58
CA SER A 92 -14.59 0.79 -9.52
C SER A 92 -14.92 0.25 -10.89
N ARG A 93 -14.88 -1.09 -10.99
CA ARG A 93 -15.34 -1.84 -12.16
C ARG A 93 -14.66 -1.37 -13.45
N PHE A 94 -13.42 -0.89 -13.35
CA PHE A 94 -12.63 -0.56 -14.51
C PHE A 94 -12.35 -1.86 -15.29
N GLU A 95 -12.69 -1.89 -16.58
CA GLU A 95 -12.59 -3.11 -17.40
C GLU A 95 -11.17 -3.35 -17.94
N GLY A 96 -10.28 -2.36 -17.84
CA GLY A 96 -8.87 -2.49 -18.23
C GLY A 96 -8.01 -3.16 -17.15
N VAL A 97 -8.41 -4.33 -16.70
CA VAL A 97 -7.74 -5.10 -15.63
C VAL A 97 -7.14 -6.39 -16.17
N PHE A 98 -6.39 -7.10 -15.33
CA PHE A 98 -5.79 -8.38 -15.70
C PHE A 98 -6.84 -9.50 -15.84
N GLY A 99 -6.76 -10.27 -16.93
CA GLY A 99 -7.65 -11.40 -17.20
C GLY A 99 -9.03 -10.95 -17.71
N GLU A 100 -10.09 -11.65 -17.30
CA GLU A 100 -11.47 -11.34 -17.69
C GLU A 100 -12.09 -10.19 -16.89
N GLY A 101 -11.40 -9.70 -15.85
CA GLY A 101 -11.85 -8.57 -15.04
C GLY A 101 -13.07 -8.82 -14.16
N VAL A 102 -13.47 -10.08 -13.99
CA VAL A 102 -14.60 -10.48 -13.11
C VAL A 102 -14.37 -10.07 -11.66
N ILE A 103 -13.12 -10.01 -11.21
CA ILE A 103 -12.72 -9.61 -9.85
C ILE A 103 -11.62 -8.57 -9.93
N THR A 104 -11.87 -7.37 -9.42
CA THR A 104 -10.84 -6.35 -9.17
C THR A 104 -10.61 -6.24 -7.66
N PRO A 105 -9.42 -6.55 -7.15
CA PRO A 105 -9.12 -6.41 -5.73
C PRO A 105 -9.22 -4.94 -5.29
N PHE A 106 -9.97 -4.67 -4.23
CA PHE A 106 -10.05 -3.33 -3.63
C PHE A 106 -8.73 -2.85 -3.02
N TYR A 107 -7.72 -3.73 -2.96
CA TYR A 107 -6.41 -3.40 -2.47
C TYR A 107 -5.71 -2.32 -3.30
N ASP A 108 -5.91 -2.23 -4.61
CA ASP A 108 -5.20 -1.24 -5.43
C ASP A 108 -5.53 0.18 -4.97
N TYR A 109 -6.81 0.46 -4.71
CA TYR A 109 -7.27 1.72 -4.14
C TYR A 109 -6.57 2.05 -2.81
N HIS A 110 -6.67 1.15 -1.83
CA HIS A 110 -6.13 1.39 -0.50
C HIS A 110 -4.59 1.49 -0.51
N THR A 111 -3.92 0.54 -1.13
CA THR A 111 -2.46 0.37 -1.04
C THR A 111 -1.71 1.48 -1.78
N ILE A 112 -2.18 1.90 -2.96
CA ILE A 112 -1.59 3.02 -3.69
C ILE A 112 -1.83 4.33 -2.93
N PHE A 113 -3.04 4.53 -2.40
CA PHE A 113 -3.33 5.69 -1.56
C PHE A 113 -2.40 5.78 -0.35
N GLN A 114 -2.28 4.70 0.42
CA GLN A 114 -1.43 4.64 1.61
C GLN A 114 0.06 4.85 1.28
N ALA A 115 0.55 4.30 0.16
CA ALA A 115 1.94 4.51 -0.26
C ALA A 115 2.20 5.98 -0.64
N LYS A 116 1.29 6.62 -1.37
CA LYS A 116 1.38 8.04 -1.70
C LYS A 116 1.32 8.93 -0.47
N ALA A 117 0.44 8.59 0.47
CA ALA A 117 0.24 9.33 1.71
C ALA A 117 1.40 9.17 2.70
N LEU A 118 1.72 7.95 3.10
CA LEU A 118 2.67 7.69 4.18
C LEU A 118 4.13 7.66 3.72
N ILE A 119 4.42 7.15 2.52
CA ILE A 119 5.80 7.01 2.03
C ILE A 119 6.21 8.24 1.23
N LEU A 120 5.41 8.64 0.23
CA LEU A 120 5.75 9.78 -0.62
C LEU A 120 5.46 11.11 0.08
N GLN A 121 4.52 11.12 1.03
CA GLN A 121 4.02 12.33 1.69
C GLN A 121 3.48 13.34 0.66
N GLU A 122 2.68 12.84 -0.29
CA GLU A 122 1.96 13.70 -1.22
C GLU A 122 1.03 14.67 -0.45
N PRO A 123 0.85 15.90 -0.95
CA PRO A 123 0.10 16.90 -0.22
C PRO A 123 -1.39 16.55 -0.12
N TYR A 124 -2.01 16.94 1.00
CA TYR A 124 -3.42 16.70 1.30
C TYR A 124 -4.34 17.07 0.12
N ASN A 125 -4.13 18.25 -0.47
CA ASN A 125 -4.96 18.77 -1.57
C ASN A 125 -4.95 17.92 -2.84
N LYS A 126 -3.95 17.05 -3.02
CA LYS A 126 -3.93 16.06 -4.10
C LYS A 126 -4.65 14.78 -3.68
N LEU A 127 -4.33 14.26 -2.50
CA LEU A 127 -4.82 12.98 -2.02
C LEU A 127 -6.32 12.98 -1.71
N VAL A 128 -6.86 14.09 -1.22
CA VAL A 128 -8.30 14.21 -0.89
C VAL A 128 -9.20 13.94 -2.10
N ASN A 129 -8.73 14.20 -3.33
CA ASN A 129 -9.48 13.92 -4.56
C ASN A 129 -9.67 12.42 -4.83
N TYR A 130 -8.92 11.56 -4.14
CA TYR A 130 -9.03 10.11 -4.22
C TYR A 130 -9.67 9.52 -2.95
N LEU A 131 -10.12 10.33 -1.99
CA LEU A 131 -10.71 9.79 -0.76
C LEU A 131 -12.09 9.16 -1.03
N ASP A 132 -12.99 9.90 -1.67
CA ASP A 132 -14.34 9.44 -1.96
C ASP A 132 -14.40 8.92 -3.40
N VAL A 133 -14.37 7.60 -3.55
CA VAL A 133 -14.33 6.94 -4.87
C VAL A 133 -15.49 5.96 -5.02
N PRO A 134 -16.08 5.80 -6.22
CA PRO A 134 -17.25 4.94 -6.40
C PRO A 134 -17.02 3.45 -6.06
N ALA A 135 -15.76 3.02 -5.88
CA ALA A 135 -15.41 1.64 -5.55
C ALA A 135 -15.58 1.29 -4.09
N VAL A 136 -15.43 2.28 -3.22
CA VAL A 136 -15.32 2.09 -1.79
C VAL A 136 -16.27 3.09 -1.14
N PRO A 137 -17.52 2.68 -0.85
CA PRO A 137 -18.52 3.59 -0.34
C PRO A 137 -18.05 4.21 0.99
N ILE A 138 -18.52 5.42 1.25
CA ILE A 138 -18.26 6.13 2.52
C ILE A 138 -18.56 5.19 3.70
N GLY A 139 -17.58 5.06 4.60
CA GLY A 139 -17.68 4.20 5.79
C GLY A 139 -17.18 2.77 5.60
N ASP A 140 -16.73 2.37 4.41
CA ASP A 140 -15.96 1.13 4.23
C ASP A 140 -14.61 1.19 4.96
N LEU A 141 -14.04 0.02 5.26
CA LEU A 141 -12.73 -0.11 5.92
C LEU A 141 -11.65 0.71 5.21
N TYR A 142 -11.52 0.59 3.89
CA TYR A 142 -10.45 1.27 3.15
C TYR A 142 -10.68 2.77 3.07
N TYR A 143 -11.94 3.22 3.00
CA TYR A 143 -12.30 4.63 3.11
C TYR A 143 -11.88 5.18 4.48
N ILE A 144 -12.23 4.49 5.57
CA ILE A 144 -11.91 4.92 6.93
C ILE A 144 -10.39 4.96 7.14
N GLN A 145 -9.65 3.96 6.67
CA GLN A 145 -8.20 3.93 6.77
C GLN A 145 -7.56 5.11 6.03
N ASN A 146 -7.97 5.38 4.79
CA ASN A 146 -7.48 6.52 4.02
C ASN A 146 -7.86 7.87 4.63
N LEU A 147 -9.07 7.98 5.19
CA LEU A 147 -9.52 9.18 5.91
C LEU A 147 -8.66 9.45 7.14
N ILE A 148 -8.39 8.43 7.96
CA ILE A 148 -7.53 8.55 9.15
C ILE A 148 -6.15 9.05 8.73
N THR A 149 -5.56 8.42 7.71
CA THR A 149 -4.26 8.84 7.18
C THR A 149 -4.25 10.30 6.74
N LEU A 150 -5.26 10.76 6.01
CA LEU A 150 -5.36 12.16 5.61
C LEU A 150 -5.47 13.12 6.80
N ILE A 151 -6.25 12.76 7.82
CA ILE A 151 -6.42 13.59 9.02
C ILE A 151 -5.10 13.68 9.78
N GLU A 152 -4.38 12.56 9.94
CA GLU A 152 -3.09 12.49 10.64
C GLU A 152 -1.98 13.26 9.93
N MET A 153 -2.02 13.33 8.59
CA MET A 153 -1.10 14.15 7.80
C MET A 153 -1.31 15.66 7.98
N GLY A 154 -2.49 16.06 8.48
CA GLY A 154 -2.89 17.46 8.66
C GLY A 154 -3.79 17.98 7.52
N SER A 155 -4.80 18.77 7.88
CA SER A 155 -5.55 19.61 6.94
C SER A 155 -4.63 20.71 6.38
N PRO A 156 -4.90 21.25 5.17
CA PRO A 156 -4.01 22.21 4.48
C PRO A 156 -3.59 23.41 5.34
#